data_AF-A0A6M1M2G5-F1
#
_entry.id   AF-A0A6M1M2G5-F1
#
_cell.length_a   1.000
_cell.length_b   1.000
_cell.length_c   1.000
_cell.angle_alpha   90.00
_cell.angle_beta   90.00
_cell.angle_gamma   90.00
#
_symmetry.space_group_name_H-M   'P 1'
#
loop_
_entity.id
_entity.type
_entity.pdbx_description
1 polymer ?
#
loop_
_entity_poly.entity_id
_entity_poly.type
_entity_poly.pdbx_seq_one_letter_code
_entity_poly.pdbx_strand_id
1 'polypeptide(L)' 'MFVEGGWKAPWEPPPRPPQRRLTGRQERVLVWIIVVNVLLWFMAPIGGATLIHAAIAVMH' A
#
# COMPACT_ATOMS: atom_id res chain seq x y z
N MET A 1 15.38 -13.24 49.56
CA MET A 1 14.52 -12.65 48.52
C MET A 1 15.38 -12.43 47.29
N PHE A 2 15.33 -13.34 46.32
CA PHE A 2 15.95 -13.09 45.01
C PHE A 2 15.02 -12.16 44.25
N VAL A 3 15.54 -11.01 43.82
CA VAL A 3 14.78 -10.07 43.01
C VAL A 3 14.62 -10.70 41.63
N GLU A 4 13.42 -11.17 41.29
CA GLU A 4 13.02 -11.65 39.96
C GLU A 4 12.99 -10.53 38.89
N GLY A 5 13.70 -9.43 39.13
CA GLY A 5 13.93 -8.37 38.16
C GLY A 5 15.17 -8.73 37.35
N GLY A 6 14.99 -9.55 36.31
CA GLY A 6 16.06 -9.87 35.37
C GLY A 6 16.78 -8.60 34.91
N TRP A 7 18.10 -8.58 35.09
CA TRP A 7 18.94 -7.47 34.66
C TRP A 7 18.76 -7.24 33.16
N LYS A 8 18.23 -6.07 32.76
CA LYS A 8 18.19 -5.64 31.36
C LYS A 8 19.42 -4.81 31.08
N ALA A 9 20.14 -5.17 30.03
CA ALA A 9 21.28 -4.41 29.61
C ALA A 9 20.83 -3.03 29.10
N PRO A 10 21.53 -1.93 29.42
CA PRO A 10 21.17 -0.60 28.90
C PRO A 10 21.14 -0.50 27.37
N TRP A 11 21.77 -1.47 26.68
CA TRP A 11 21.82 -1.56 25.22
C TRP A 11 20.82 -2.53 24.60
N GLU A 12 19.94 -3.17 25.39
CA GLU A 12 18.92 -4.07 24.84
C GLU A 12 18.00 -3.25 23.91
N PRO A 13 17.98 -3.54 22.59
CA PRO A 13 17.08 -2.83 21.69
C PRO A 13 15.64 -3.07 22.17
N PRO A 14 14.79 -2.03 22.21
CA PRO A 14 13.39 -2.22 22.56
C PRO A 14 12.78 -3.32 21.66
N PRO A 15 11.90 -4.18 22.20
CA PRO A 15 11.25 -5.21 21.41
C PRO A 15 10.64 -4.58 20.16
N ARG A 16 10.96 -5.11 18.98
CA ARG A 16 10.37 -4.60 17.73
C ARG A 16 8.84 -4.68 17.88
N PRO A 17 8.11 -3.60 17.58
CA PRO A 17 6.66 -3.65 17.66
C PRO A 17 6.15 -4.82 16.82
N PRO A 18 5.12 -5.55 17.27
CA PRO A 18 4.55 -6.65 16.50
C PRO A 18 4.23 -6.10 15.11
N GLN A 19 4.81 -6.72 14.07
CA GLN A 19 4.50 -6.35 12.70
C GLN A 19 2.98 -6.39 12.56
N ARG A 20 2.38 -5.26 12.19
CA ARG A 20 0.94 -5.15 11.95
C ARG A 20 0.60 -6.14 10.83
N ARG A 21 0.20 -7.35 11.21
CA ARG A 21 -0.32 -8.35 10.29
C ARG A 21 -1.61 -7.77 9.74
N LEU A 22 -1.67 -7.57 8.43
CA LEU A 22 -2.90 -7.17 7.76
C LEU A 22 -3.96 -8.20 8.13
N THR A 23 -5.07 -7.73 8.69
CA THR A 23 -6.23 -8.58 8.91
C THR A 23 -6.75 -9.06 7.55
N GLY A 24 -7.36 -10.25 7.45
CA GLY A 24 -7.77 -10.80 6.14
C GLY A 24 -8.66 -9.88 5.29
N ARG A 25 -9.41 -8.97 5.94
CA ARG A 25 -10.16 -7.90 5.25
C ARG A 25 -9.26 -6.83 4.65
N GLN A 26 -8.20 -6.41 5.36
CA GLN A 26 -7.24 -5.42 4.85
C GLN A 26 -6.41 -6.00 3.70
N GLU A 27 -6.05 -7.28 3.75
CA GLU A 27 -5.35 -7.95 2.66
C GLU A 27 -6.21 -7.99 1.40
N ARG A 28 -7.51 -8.33 1.52
CA ARG A 28 -8.44 -8.29 0.38
C ARG A 28 -8.61 -6.90 -0.21
N VAL A 29 -8.66 -5.85 0.63
CA VAL A 29 -8.72 -4.46 0.18
C VAL A 29 -7.42 -4.07 -0.54
N LEU A 30 -6.26 -4.46 0.00
CA LEU A 30 -4.96 -4.18 -0.62
C LEU A 30 -4.86 -4.83 -2.01
N VAL A 31 -5.28 -6.10 -2.14
CA VAL A 31 -5.32 -6.80 -3.43
C VAL A 31 -6.22 -6.06 -4.42
N TRP A 32 -7.40 -5.62 -3.99
CA TRP A 32 -8.30 -4.84 -4.84
C TRP A 32 -7.69 -3.51 -5.31
N ILE A 33 -7.01 -2.78 -4.42
CA ILE A 33 -6.34 -1.51 -4.77
C ILE A 33 -5.27 -1.75 -5.84
N ILE A 34 -4.49 -2.82 -5.72
CA ILE A 34 -3.46 -3.18 -6.69
C ILE A 34 -4.11 -3.51 -8.04
N VAL A 35 -5.12 -4.38 -8.04
CA VAL A 35 -5.83 -4.79 -9.28
C VAL A 35 -6.44 -3.58 -9.97
N VAL A 36 -7.14 -2.71 -9.24
CA VAL A 36 -7.76 -1.50 -9.80
C VAL A 36 -6.70 -0.57 -10.39
N ASN A 37 -5.57 -0.35 -9.71
CA ASN A 37 -4.48 0.48 -10.27
C ASN A 37 -3.91 -0.10 -11.56
N VAL A 38 -3.69 -1.40 -11.61
CA VAL A 38 -3.20 -2.08 -12.82
C VAL A 38 -4.22 -1.94 -13.96
N LEU A 39 -5.51 -2.12 -13.69
CA LEU A 39 -6.57 -1.91 -14.68
C LEU A 39 -6.63 -0.44 -15.16
N LEU A 40 -6.47 0.52 -14.25
CA LEU A 40 -6.41 1.94 -14.60
C LEU A 40 -5.23 2.24 -15.54
N TRP A 41 -4.11 1.54 -15.38
CA TRP A 41 -2.96 1.66 -16.28
C TRP A 41 -3.27 1.25 -17.72
N PHE A 42 -4.24 0.34 -17.93
CA PHE A 42 -4.74 -0.02 -19.26
C PHE A 42 -5.90 0.87 -19.72
N MET A 43 -6.72 1.37 -18.80
CA MET A 43 -7.77 2.34 -19.15
C MET A 43 -7.20 3.72 -19.49
N ALA A 44 -6.08 4.13 -18.88
CA ALA A 44 -5.42 5.40 -19.15
C ALA A 44 -5.00 5.58 -20.62
N PRO A 45 -4.40 4.60 -21.32
CA PRO A 45 -4.14 4.73 -22.76
C PRO A 45 -5.43 4.73 -23.59
N ILE A 46 -6.47 3.99 -23.20
CA ILE A 46 -7.77 4.00 -23.91
C ILE A 46 -8.43 5.38 -23.76
N GLY A 47 -8.66 5.82 -22.53
CA GLY A 47 -9.28 7.11 -22.23
C GLY A 47 -8.41 8.30 -22.61
N GLY A 48 -7.09 8.19 -22.46
CA GLY A 48 -6.11 9.20 -22.87
C GLY A 48 -6.10 9.39 -24.38
N ALA A 49 -6.11 8.31 -25.16
CA ALA A 49 -6.25 8.40 -26.62
C ALA A 49 -7.57 9.07 -27.01
N THR A 50 -8.68 8.75 -26.33
CA THR A 50 -9.97 9.40 -26.56
C THR A 50 -9.94 10.89 -26.24
N LEU A 51 -9.35 11.30 -25.10
CA LEU A 51 -9.24 12.70 -24.70
C LEU A 51 -8.34 13.50 -25.63
N ILE A 52 -7.20 12.93 -26.05
CA ILE A 52 -6.30 13.54 -27.04
C ILE A 52 -7.02 13.68 -28.38
N HIS A 53 -7.72 12.64 -28.82
CA HIS A 53 -8.48 12.67 -30.08
C HIS A 53 -9.58 13.75 -30.02
N ALA A 54 -10.33 13.83 -28.92
CA ALA A 54 -11.34 14.87 -28.72
C ALA A 54 -10.73 16.28 -28.70
N ALA A 55 -9.58 16.45 -28.03
CA ALA A 55 -8.87 17.73 -28.01
C ALA A 55 -8.42 18.16 -29.41
N ILE A 56 -7.86 17.25 -30.20
CA ILE A 56 -7.47 17.51 -31.60
C ILE A 56 -8.71 17.87 -32.43
N ALA A 57 -9.81 17.13 -32.27
CA ALA A 57 -11.05 17.36 -33.01
C ALA A 57 -11.69 18.73 -32.72
N VAL A 58 -11.50 19.28 -31.51
CA VAL A 58 -11.99 20.62 -31.14
C VAL A 58 -11.06 21.74 -31.64
N MET A 59 -9.77 21.45 -31.84
CA MET A 59 -8.77 22.42 -32.33
C MET A 59 -8.76 22.57 -33.86
N HIS A 60 -9.62 21.82 -34.57
CA HIS A 60 -9.66 21.73 -36.03
C HIS A 60 -10.98 22.24 -36.61
#